data_AF-A0A9E4DG97-F1
#
_entry.id   AF-A0A9E4DG97-F1
#
_cell.length_a   1.000
_cell.length_b   1.000
_cell.length_c   1.000
_cell.angle_alpha   90.00
_cell.angle_beta   90.00
_cell.angle_gamma   90.00
#
_symmetry.space_group_name_H-M   'P 1'
#
loop_
_entity.id
_entity.type
_entity.pdbx_description
1 polymer ?
#
loop_
_entity_poly.entity_id
_entity_poly.type
_entity_poly.pdbx_seq_one_letter_code
_entity_poly.pdbx_strand_id
1 'polypeptide(L)' 'MQTLRVKGMRGEPCVRRITEAIRGVEPMANVEVDLGEGGEGTVAVYGVGDLEPVVQAIRSTGYEVEGMA' A
#
# COMPACT_ATOMS: atom_id res chain seq x y z
N MET A 1 -13.45 1.56 3.82
CA MET A 1 -12.30 2.02 3.01
C MET A 1 -11.25 2.46 3.99
N GLN A 2 -10.02 1.96 3.84
CA GLN A 2 -8.92 2.33 4.71
C GLN A 2 -7.77 2.85 3.85
N THR A 3 -7.15 3.96 4.25
CA THR A 3 -6.09 4.60 3.46
C THR A 3 -4.80 4.62 4.27
N LEU A 4 -3.70 4.22 3.65
CA LEU A 4 -2.37 4.14 4.26
C LEU A 4 -1.43 5.11 3.57
N ARG A 5 -0.72 5.94 4.35
CA ARG A 5 0.36 6.78 3.81
C ARG A 5 1.66 5.98 3.75
N VAL A 6 2.27 5.94 2.57
CA VAL A 6 3.48 5.18 2.30
C VAL A 6 4.57 6.11 1.76
N LYS A 7 5.74 6.05 2.39
CA LYS A 7 6.96 6.75 1.99
C LYS A 7 7.90 5.84 1.21
N GLY A 8 8.67 6.46 0.32
CA GLY A 8 9.63 5.75 -0.54
C GLY A 8 9.01 5.28 -1.86
N MET A 9 7.77 5.67 -2.16
CA MET A 9 7.14 5.38 -3.45
C MET A 9 7.65 6.35 -4.52
N ARG A 10 8.85 6.07 -5.04
CA ARG A 10 9.46 6.85 -6.11
C ARG A 10 9.51 6.04 -7.39
N GLY A 11 8.61 6.38 -8.32
CA GLY A 11 8.58 5.85 -9.69
C GLY A 11 7.47 4.83 -9.96
N GLU A 12 7.22 4.61 -11.25
CA GLU A 12 6.15 3.76 -11.80
C GLU A 12 6.14 2.28 -11.33
N PRO A 13 7.26 1.56 -11.08
CA PRO A 13 7.19 0.15 -10.68
C PRO A 13 6.68 -0.06 -9.25
N CYS A 14 6.57 1.01 -8.45
CA CYS A 14 6.21 0.94 -7.05
C CYS A 14 4.77 0.47 -6.83
N VAL A 15 3.84 1.01 -7.63
CA VAL A 15 2.40 0.68 -7.56
C VAL A 15 2.18 -0.81 -7.74
N ARG A 16 2.78 -1.38 -8.79
CA ARG A 16 2.60 -2.80 -9.11
C ARG A 16 3.11 -3.71 -7.99
N ARG A 17 4.30 -3.43 -7.44
CA ARG A 17 4.87 -4.22 -6.32
C ARG A 17 3.98 -4.20 -5.09
N ILE A 18 3.47 -3.02 -4.72
CA ILE A 18 2.61 -2.86 -3.56
C ILE A 18 1.30 -3.61 -3.76
N THR A 19 0.65 -3.43 -4.91
CA THR A 19 -0.59 -4.15 -5.22
C THR A 19 -0.38 -5.66 -5.22
N GLU A 20 0.71 -6.18 -5.80
CA GLU A 20 1.02 -7.61 -5.77
C GLU A 20 1.27 -8.13 -4.35
N ALA A 21 2.01 -7.40 -3.52
CA ALA A 21 2.26 -7.77 -2.14
C ALA A 21 0.97 -7.83 -1.31
N ILE A 22 0.09 -6.84 -1.47
CA ILE A 22 -1.20 -6.79 -0.77
C ILE A 22 -2.11 -7.92 -1.25
N ARG A 23 -2.23 -8.14 -2.57
CA ARG A 23 -3.03 -9.23 -3.11
C ARG A 23 -2.48 -10.61 -2.75
N GLY A 24 -1.18 -10.70 -2.41
CA GLY A 24 -0.57 -11.92 -1.89
C GLY A 24 -1.08 -12.32 -0.50
N VAL A 25 -1.41 -11.34 0.35
CA VAL A 25 -1.99 -11.60 1.68
C VAL A 25 -3.52 -11.55 1.69
N GLU A 26 -4.10 -10.64 0.92
CA GLU A 26 -5.54 -10.40 0.81
C GLU A 26 -5.94 -10.35 -0.67
N PRO A 27 -6.17 -11.51 -1.33
CA PRO A 27 -6.44 -11.57 -2.77
C PRO A 27 -7.79 -10.95 -3.18
N MET A 28 -8.71 -10.81 -2.23
CA MET A 28 -10.01 -10.15 -2.41
C MET A 28 -9.97 -8.65 -2.14
N ALA A 29 -8.85 -8.11 -1.63
CA ALA A 29 -8.71 -6.69 -1.40
C ALA A 29 -8.68 -5.93 -2.73
N ASN A 30 -9.47 -4.86 -2.83
CA ASN A 30 -9.29 -3.89 -3.89
C ASN A 30 -8.27 -2.84 -3.41
N VAL A 31 -7.23 -2.61 -4.21
CA VAL A 31 -6.12 -1.72 -3.86
C VAL A 31 -6.02 -0.62 -4.90
N GLU A 32 -6.08 0.62 -4.45
CA GLU A 32 -5.79 1.82 -5.24
C GLU A 32 -4.53 2.47 -4.67
N VAL A 33 -3.58 2.80 -5.53
CA VAL A 33 -2.34 3.47 -5.12
C VAL A 33 -2.25 4.81 -5.82
N ASP A 34 -2.14 5.86 -5.03
CA ASP A 34 -1.99 7.23 -5.48
C ASP A 34 -0.58 7.71 -5.16
N LEU A 35 0.16 8.16 -6.17
CA LEU A 35 1.53 8.66 -6.02
C LEU A 35 1.47 10.18 -5.90
N GLY A 36 1.90 10.71 -4.76
CA GLY A 36 2.06 12.14 -4.57
C GLY A 36 3.42 12.65 -5.09
N GLU A 37 3.56 13.98 -5.15
CA GLU A 37 4.87 14.60 -5.38
C GLU A 37 5.82 14.36 -4.20
N GLY A 38 7.13 14.24 -4.47
CA GLY A 38 8.17 14.15 -3.42
C GLY A 38 8.56 12.74 -2.96
N GLY A 39 7.89 11.69 -3.42
CA GLY A 39 8.18 10.29 -3.03
C GLY A 39 7.34 9.79 -1.85
N GLU A 40 6.20 10.43 -1.64
CA GLU A 40 5.14 10.05 -0.73
C GLU A 40 3.95 9.60 -1.58
N GLY A 41 3.15 8.67 -1.08
CA GLY A 41 1.84 8.44 -1.67
C GLY A 41 0.93 7.66 -0.75
N THR A 42 -0.23 7.30 -1.27
CA THR A 42 -1.33 6.79 -0.48
C THR A 42 -1.86 5.50 -1.09
N VAL A 43 -2.09 4.51 -0.26
CA VAL A 43 -2.63 3.20 -0.65
C VAL A 43 -4.00 3.07 -0.01
N ALA A 44 -5.04 3.15 -0.82
CA ALA A 44 -6.42 2.91 -0.41
C ALA A 44 -6.77 1.44 -0.61
N VAL A 45 -7.29 0.80 0.44
CA VAL A 45 -7.69 -0.60 0.44
C VAL A 45 -9.16 -0.73 0.80
N TYR A 46 -9.89 -1.52 0.02
CA TYR A 46 -11.32 -1.77 0.19
C TYR A 46 -11.59 -3.25 0.38
N GLY A 47 -12.62 -3.55 1.18
CA GLY A 47 -13.07 -4.93 1.42
C GLY A 47 -12.20 -5.73 2.39
N VAL A 48 -11.20 -5.11 3.01
CA VAL A 48 -10.36 -5.74 4.05
C VAL A 48 -10.89 -5.40 5.43
N GLY A 49 -11.01 -6.43 6.28
CA GLY A 49 -11.36 -6.25 7.70
C GLY A 49 -10.16 -5.79 8.52
N ASP A 50 -8.96 -6.24 8.13
CA ASP A 50 -7.72 -6.02 8.88
C ASP A 50 -6.62 -5.46 7.99
N LEU A 51 -6.07 -4.31 8.37
CA LEU A 51 -4.96 -3.69 7.64
C LEU A 51 -3.60 -4.17 8.12
N GLU A 52 -3.51 -4.80 9.27
CA GLU A 52 -2.25 -5.27 9.82
C GLU A 52 -1.46 -6.18 8.85
N PRO A 53 -2.06 -7.21 8.21
CA PRO A 53 -1.37 -8.01 7.20
C PRO A 53 -0.98 -7.18 5.96
N VAL A 54 -1.81 -6.22 5.57
CA VAL A 54 -1.55 -5.31 4.44
C VAL A 54 -0.30 -4.45 4.71
N VAL A 55 -0.24 -3.83 5.89
CA VAL A 55 0.89 -2.99 6.32
C VAL A 55 2.17 -3.80 6.40
N GLN A 56 2.11 -5.03 6.94
CA GLN A 56 3.27 -5.93 7.00
C GLN A 56 3.75 -6.33 5.60
N ALA A 57 2.84 -6.65 4.68
CA ALA A 57 3.18 -6.97 3.29
C ALA A 57 3.91 -5.80 2.60
N ILE A 58 3.39 -4.58 2.76
CA ILE A 58 4.04 -3.36 2.21
C ILE A 58 5.43 -3.17 2.82
N ARG A 59 5.56 -3.26 4.15
CA ARG A 59 6.86 -3.14 4.83
C ARG A 59 7.86 -4.19 4.39
N SER A 60 7.40 -5.42 4.16
CA SER A 60 8.24 -6.52 3.66
C SER A 60 8.80 -6.28 2.26
N THR A 61 8.17 -5.41 1.45
CA THR A 61 8.71 -5.01 0.15
C THR A 61 9.78 -3.91 0.24
N GLY A 62 10.00 -3.35 1.44
CA GLY A 62 10.98 -2.29 1.68
C GLY A 62 10.41 -0.87 1.66
N TYR A 63 9.09 -0.71 1.64
CA TYR A 63 8.45 0.60 1.76
C TYR A 63 8.06 0.92 3.20
N GLU A 64 8.05 2.19 3.55
CA GLU A 64 7.72 2.63 4.89
C GLU A 64 6.27 3.09 4.97
N VAL A 65 5.47 2.47 5.84
CA VAL A 65 4.07 2.89 6.07
C VAL A 65 4.05 3.78 7.30
N GLU A 66 3.75 5.07 7.11
CA GLU A 66 3.70 6.08 8.18
C GLU A 66 2.43 6.00 9.03
N GLY A 67 1.34 5.45 8.48
CA GLY A 67 0.10 5.27 9.22
C GLY A 67 -1.13 5.49 8.36
N MET A 68 -2.29 5.61 9.01
CA MET A 68 -3.55 5.92 8.35
C MET A 68 -3.56 7.36 7.84
N ALA A 69 -3.95 7.55 6.58
CA ALA A 69 -4.02 8.84 5.89
C ALA A 69 -5.43 9.43 5.90
#